data_AF-A0A932RBZ2-F1
#
_entry.id   AF-A0A932RBZ2-F1
#
_cell.length_a   1.000
_cell.length_b   1.000
_cell.length_c   1.000
_cell.angle_alpha   90.00
_cell.angle_beta   90.00
_cell.angle_gamma   90.00
#
_symmetry.space_group_name_H-M   'P 1'
#
loop_
_entity.id
_entity.type
_entity.pdbx_description
1 polymer ?
#
loop_
_entity_poly.entity_id
_entity_poly.type
_entity_poly.pdbx_seq_one_letter_code
_entity_poly.pdbx_strand_id
1 'polypeptide(L)'
;KNFQTVTLADSLAQLQENLGADNATVKAALGGKSTEDAAKELIGGTKLEEVAVRKQLYEGGKAAVEASVDPLIVLMRNVDPAARAVRKRFDDEVDAVERRDGAAIAKARFALSGFNQPPDATFTLRLSYGAVKGYEENGKKIPYFTTMGGAYQHAEEHGSQPPYKLAESWTKMKSKLTLTTPLNYVSTADIIGGNSGSPTVNKRGEVVGIIFDGNIQSLVWNFFFDDRQGRAVHVDSRGIIESLRKIYGAGALADELMGAKTAAATAK
;
A
#
# COMPACT_ATOMS: atom_id res chain seq x y z
N LYS A 1 21.33 14.67 -7.71
CA LYS A 1 20.49 15.19 -8.81
C LYS A 1 20.34 14.22 -9.98
N ASN A 2 21.26 13.28 -10.23
CA ASN A 2 21.19 12.36 -11.39
C ASN A 2 19.86 11.59 -11.49
N PHE A 3 19.38 10.99 -10.39
CA PHE A 3 18.10 10.29 -10.39
C PHE A 3 16.93 11.22 -10.74
N GLN A 4 16.84 12.39 -10.12
CA GLN A 4 15.79 13.38 -10.39
C GLN A 4 15.80 13.84 -11.85
N THR A 5 16.99 14.06 -12.42
CA THR A 5 17.15 14.42 -13.84
C THR A 5 16.63 13.33 -14.77
N VAL A 6 16.98 12.06 -14.52
CA VAL A 6 16.51 10.94 -15.34
C VAL A 6 14.99 10.78 -15.24
N THR A 7 14.43 10.84 -14.03
CA THR A 7 12.98 10.72 -13.83
C THR A 7 12.21 11.87 -14.48
N LEU A 8 12.71 13.11 -14.41
CA LEU A 8 12.08 14.23 -15.07
C LEU A 8 12.19 14.14 -16.59
N ALA A 9 13.33 13.72 -17.13
CA ALA A 9 13.50 13.50 -18.57
C ALA A 9 12.48 12.48 -19.09
N ASP A 10 12.35 11.34 -18.40
CA ASP A 10 11.37 10.31 -18.74
C ASP A 10 9.93 10.83 -18.68
N SER A 11 9.59 11.61 -17.64
CA SER A 11 8.26 12.22 -17.53
C SER A 11 7.96 13.22 -18.67
N LEU A 12 8.96 14.00 -19.08
CA LEU A 12 8.86 14.94 -20.19
C LEU A 12 8.75 14.22 -21.54
N ALA A 13 9.44 13.08 -21.70
CA ALA A 13 9.32 12.21 -22.87
C ALA A 13 7.91 11.62 -22.97
N GLN A 14 7.37 11.08 -21.87
CA GLN A 14 5.98 10.59 -21.83
C GLN A 14 4.97 11.71 -22.13
N LEU A 15 5.20 12.93 -21.65
CA LEU A 15 4.35 14.09 -21.99
C LEU A 15 4.37 14.38 -23.50
N GLN A 16 5.55 14.37 -24.11
CA GLN A 16 5.72 14.60 -25.54
C GLN A 16 5.13 13.46 -26.39
N GLU A 17 5.30 12.21 -25.97
CA GLU A 17 4.73 11.03 -26.64
C GLU A 17 3.20 11.07 -26.63
N ASN A 18 2.60 11.33 -25.46
CA ASN A 18 1.14 11.30 -25.30
C ASN A 18 0.41 12.48 -25.95
N LEU A 19 1.02 13.67 -25.95
CA LEU A 19 0.38 14.89 -26.45
C LEU A 19 0.87 15.33 -27.83
N GLY A 20 1.98 14.78 -28.29
CA GLY A 20 2.69 15.20 -29.51
C GLY A 20 3.60 16.42 -29.29
N ALA A 21 4.70 16.47 -30.05
CA ALA A 21 5.70 17.53 -29.95
C ALA A 21 5.16 18.95 -30.25
N ASP A 22 4.08 19.04 -31.03
CA ASP A 22 3.46 20.32 -31.38
C ASP A 22 2.51 20.89 -30.33
N ASN A 23 2.17 20.11 -29.30
CA ASN A 23 1.30 20.55 -28.22
C ASN A 23 1.89 21.76 -27.48
N ALA A 24 1.05 22.77 -27.22
CA ALA A 24 1.47 24.00 -26.54
C ALA A 24 2.07 23.72 -25.14
N THR A 25 1.54 22.74 -24.41
CA THR A 25 2.06 22.34 -23.08
C THR A 25 3.44 21.70 -23.20
N VAL A 26 3.66 20.84 -24.21
CA VAL A 26 4.96 20.22 -24.48
C VAL A 26 5.99 21.28 -24.86
N LYS A 27 5.64 22.21 -25.75
CA LYS A 27 6.51 23.33 -26.13
C LYS A 27 6.86 24.21 -24.94
N ALA A 28 5.89 24.52 -24.09
CA ALA A 28 6.10 25.29 -22.87
C ALA A 28 6.98 24.56 -21.84
N ALA A 29 6.85 23.24 -21.74
CA ALA A 29 7.63 22.42 -20.80
C ALA A 29 9.08 22.22 -21.25
N LEU A 30 9.31 22.03 -22.55
CA LEU A 30 10.63 21.75 -23.12
C LEU A 30 11.40 23.01 -23.50
N GLY A 31 10.71 24.12 -23.80
CA GLY A 31 11.36 25.34 -24.26
C GLY A 31 12.21 25.15 -25.52
N GLY A 32 11.81 24.22 -26.40
CA GLY A 32 12.56 23.87 -27.62
C GLY A 32 13.77 22.95 -27.42
N LYS A 33 14.01 22.46 -26.20
CA LYS A 33 15.10 21.51 -25.90
C LYS A 33 14.67 20.05 -26.07
N SER A 34 15.64 19.16 -26.10
CA SER A 34 15.40 17.73 -25.85
C SER A 34 14.85 17.53 -24.43
N THR A 35 14.19 16.39 -24.19
CA THR A 35 13.63 16.07 -22.87
C THR A 35 14.72 15.97 -21.80
N GLU A 36 15.89 15.45 -22.18
CA GLU A 36 17.07 15.27 -21.35
C GLU A 36 17.71 16.61 -20.99
N ASP A 37 17.85 17.51 -21.97
CA ASP A 37 18.50 18.80 -21.72
C ASP A 37 17.58 19.76 -20.98
N ALA A 38 16.27 19.73 -21.27
CA ALA A 38 15.28 20.42 -20.43
C ALA A 38 15.36 19.93 -18.98
N ALA A 39 15.35 18.61 -18.75
CA ALA A 39 15.42 18.05 -17.40
C ALA A 39 16.72 18.39 -16.67
N LYS A 40 17.88 18.35 -17.36
CA LYS A 40 19.17 18.76 -16.78
C LYS A 40 19.14 20.21 -16.34
N GLU A 41 18.62 21.12 -17.16
CA GLU A 41 18.54 22.54 -16.84
C GLU A 41 17.61 22.80 -15.66
N LEU A 42 16.41 22.22 -15.70
CA LEU A 42 15.39 22.39 -14.66
C LEU A 42 15.87 21.88 -13.30
N ILE A 43 16.40 20.65 -13.24
CA ILE A 43 16.92 20.06 -12.00
C ILE A 43 18.23 20.72 -11.57
N GLY A 44 19.09 21.10 -12.50
CA GLY A 44 20.34 21.78 -12.23
C GLY A 44 20.12 23.15 -11.58
N GLY A 45 19.16 23.92 -12.09
CA GLY A 45 18.89 25.29 -11.65
C GLY A 45 17.92 25.44 -10.47
N THR A 46 17.19 24.38 -10.09
CA THR A 46 16.25 24.47 -8.95
C THR A 46 16.97 24.49 -7.60
N LYS A 47 16.44 25.30 -6.69
CA LYS A 47 16.80 25.34 -5.27
C LYS A 47 15.73 24.68 -4.38
N LEU A 48 14.71 24.06 -4.97
CA LEU A 48 13.62 23.42 -4.23
C LEU A 48 14.06 22.21 -3.40
N GLU A 49 15.29 21.71 -3.55
CA GLU A 49 15.86 20.70 -2.64
C GLU A 49 16.16 21.29 -1.25
N GLU A 50 16.41 22.59 -1.18
CA GLU A 50 16.71 23.30 0.06
C GLU A 50 15.43 23.49 0.88
N VAL A 51 15.42 22.91 2.10
CA VAL A 51 14.29 23.05 3.03
C VAL A 51 13.97 24.52 3.32
N ALA A 52 15.00 25.37 3.44
CA ALA A 52 14.84 26.79 3.71
C ALA A 52 14.08 27.51 2.59
N VAL A 53 14.40 27.22 1.32
CA VAL A 53 13.70 27.79 0.16
C VAL A 53 12.23 27.38 0.15
N ARG A 54 11.94 26.10 0.40
CA ARG A 54 10.54 25.64 0.50
C ARG A 54 9.77 26.31 1.64
N LYS A 55 10.41 26.55 2.79
CA LYS A 55 9.79 27.28 3.91
C LYS A 55 9.49 28.73 3.55
N GLN A 56 10.43 29.43 2.92
CA GLN A 56 10.21 30.80 2.46
C GLN A 56 9.04 30.91 1.46
N LEU A 57 8.94 29.97 0.53
CA LEU A 57 7.82 29.90 -0.42
C LEU A 57 6.49 29.63 0.28
N TYR A 58 6.48 28.73 1.27
CA TYR A 58 5.28 28.43 2.05
C TYR A 58 4.81 29.63 2.88
N GLU A 59 5.73 30.27 3.62
CA GLU A 59 5.46 31.44 4.45
C GLU A 59 5.04 32.67 3.61
N GLY A 60 5.69 32.87 2.46
CA GLY A 60 5.38 33.96 1.54
C GLY A 60 4.12 33.74 0.69
N GLY A 61 3.54 32.54 0.72
CA GLY A 61 2.28 32.20 0.06
C GLY A 61 2.27 32.46 -1.45
N LYS A 62 1.08 32.79 -1.97
CA LYS A 62 0.84 32.96 -3.42
C LYS A 62 1.79 33.97 -4.06
N ALA A 63 2.01 35.12 -3.43
CA ALA A 63 2.88 36.17 -3.97
C ALA A 63 4.33 35.70 -4.14
N ALA A 64 4.87 34.95 -3.17
CA ALA A 64 6.23 34.40 -3.28
C ALA A 64 6.34 33.35 -4.38
N VAL A 65 5.31 32.51 -4.57
CA VAL A 65 5.28 31.52 -5.67
C VAL A 65 5.17 32.20 -7.03
N GLU A 66 4.34 33.23 -7.18
CA GLU A 66 4.19 34.01 -8.42
C GLU A 66 5.46 34.80 -8.78
N ALA A 67 6.18 35.29 -7.78
CA ALA A 67 7.45 36.00 -7.97
C ALA A 67 8.66 35.07 -8.16
N SER A 68 8.52 33.78 -7.87
CA SER A 68 9.66 32.85 -7.89
C SER A 68 10.21 32.63 -9.31
N VAL A 69 11.53 32.76 -9.42
CA VAL A 69 12.30 32.48 -10.64
C VAL A 69 12.90 31.06 -10.64
N ASP A 70 12.55 30.22 -9.66
CA ASP A 70 13.01 28.83 -9.63
C ASP A 70 12.50 28.10 -10.88
N PRO A 71 13.36 27.42 -11.65
CA PRO A 71 12.99 26.84 -12.94
C PRO A 71 11.86 25.81 -12.85
N LEU A 72 11.75 25.05 -11.75
CA LEU A 72 10.63 24.11 -11.57
C LEU A 72 9.33 24.82 -11.25
N ILE A 73 9.38 25.94 -10.53
CA ILE A 73 8.18 26.76 -10.28
C ILE A 73 7.72 27.44 -11.58
N VAL A 74 8.66 27.99 -12.36
CA VAL A 74 8.36 28.59 -13.67
C VAL A 74 7.72 27.55 -14.60
N LEU A 75 8.29 26.35 -14.69
CA LEU A 75 7.72 25.24 -15.45
C LEU A 75 6.26 24.98 -15.02
N MET A 76 6.03 24.79 -13.73
CA MET A 76 4.68 24.49 -13.23
C MET A 76 3.70 25.63 -13.49
N ARG A 77 4.11 26.90 -13.37
CA ARG A 77 3.22 28.03 -13.73
C ARG A 77 2.80 28.03 -15.19
N ASN A 78 3.64 27.49 -16.08
CA ASN A 78 3.33 27.41 -17.51
C ASN A 78 2.45 26.20 -17.87
N VAL A 79 2.51 25.12 -17.09
CA VAL A 79 1.81 23.85 -17.37
C VAL A 79 0.52 23.68 -16.54
N ASP A 80 0.52 24.13 -15.29
CA ASP A 80 -0.58 23.93 -14.32
C ASP A 80 -1.92 24.52 -14.78
N PRO A 81 -2.02 25.70 -15.43
CA PRO A 81 -3.31 26.22 -15.91
C PRO A 81 -4.02 25.27 -16.88
N ALA A 82 -3.29 24.72 -17.86
CA ALA A 82 -3.85 23.76 -18.82
C ALA A 82 -4.25 22.45 -18.13
N ALA A 83 -3.39 21.94 -17.22
CA ALA A 83 -3.69 20.75 -16.44
C ALA A 83 -4.94 20.92 -15.56
N ARG A 84 -5.10 22.07 -14.89
CA ARG A 84 -6.28 22.39 -14.09
C ARG A 84 -7.55 22.54 -14.92
N ALA A 85 -7.46 23.11 -16.12
CA ALA A 85 -8.60 23.21 -17.02
C ALA A 85 -9.10 21.80 -17.42
N VAL A 86 -8.20 20.89 -17.75
CA VAL A 86 -8.54 19.48 -18.05
C VAL A 86 -9.13 18.80 -16.81
N ARG A 87 -8.53 18.99 -15.64
CA ARG A 87 -9.03 18.42 -14.38
C ARG A 87 -10.44 18.92 -14.07
N LYS A 88 -10.68 20.23 -14.17
CA LYS A 88 -12.00 20.82 -13.94
C LYS A 88 -13.05 20.27 -14.88
N ARG A 89 -12.74 20.13 -16.17
CA ARG A 89 -13.65 19.51 -17.14
C ARG A 89 -14.00 18.08 -16.75
N PHE A 90 -13.00 17.28 -16.37
CA PHE A 90 -13.25 15.90 -15.91
C PHE A 90 -14.14 15.86 -14.66
N ASP A 91 -13.84 16.69 -13.66
CA ASP A 91 -14.60 16.75 -12.42
C ASP A 91 -16.07 17.18 -12.67
N ASP A 92 -16.29 18.19 -13.53
CA ASP A 92 -17.61 18.74 -13.81
C ASP A 92 -18.45 17.88 -14.79
N GLU A 93 -17.84 17.34 -15.83
CA GLU A 93 -18.55 16.71 -16.95
C GLU A 93 -18.56 15.18 -16.89
N VAL A 94 -17.59 14.56 -16.21
CA VAL A 94 -17.45 13.09 -16.13
C VAL A 94 -17.78 12.62 -14.72
N ASP A 95 -16.95 12.97 -13.74
CA ASP A 95 -17.06 12.44 -12.38
C ASP A 95 -18.36 12.86 -11.67
N ALA A 96 -18.83 14.09 -11.88
CA ALA A 96 -20.13 14.53 -11.37
C ALA A 96 -21.30 13.74 -11.96
N VAL A 97 -21.26 13.41 -13.26
CA VAL A 97 -22.30 12.63 -13.95
C VAL A 97 -22.27 11.18 -13.50
N GLU A 98 -21.08 10.55 -13.50
CA GLU A 98 -20.90 9.17 -13.03
C GLU A 98 -21.36 8.98 -11.59
N ARG A 99 -21.06 9.93 -10.70
CA ARG A 99 -21.52 9.89 -9.31
C ARG A 99 -23.03 9.96 -9.19
N ARG A 100 -23.67 10.90 -9.89
CA ARG A 100 -25.13 11.09 -9.87
C ARG A 100 -25.85 9.84 -10.40
N ASP A 101 -25.44 9.38 -11.56
CA ASP A 101 -26.14 8.29 -12.26
C ASP A 101 -25.79 6.92 -11.66
N GLY A 102 -24.55 6.75 -11.18
CA GLY A 102 -24.13 5.60 -10.38
C GLY A 102 -24.97 5.44 -9.11
N ALA A 103 -25.29 6.53 -8.41
CA ALA A 103 -26.19 6.47 -7.25
C ALA A 103 -27.62 6.04 -7.63
N ALA A 104 -28.13 6.48 -8.78
CA ALA A 104 -29.44 6.04 -9.27
C ALA A 104 -29.46 4.54 -9.61
N ILE A 105 -28.41 4.05 -10.29
CA ILE A 105 -28.24 2.62 -10.60
C ILE A 105 -28.11 1.80 -9.30
N ALA A 106 -27.32 2.26 -8.33
CA ALA A 106 -27.16 1.60 -7.04
C ALA A 106 -28.49 1.49 -6.28
N LYS A 107 -29.30 2.56 -6.28
CA LYS A 107 -30.64 2.56 -5.67
C LYS A 107 -31.57 1.55 -6.35
N ALA A 108 -31.55 1.47 -7.68
CA ALA A 108 -32.35 0.49 -8.43
C ALA A 108 -31.91 -0.95 -8.13
N ARG A 109 -30.60 -1.22 -8.12
CA ARG A 109 -30.05 -2.53 -7.74
C ARG A 109 -30.47 -2.91 -6.33
N PHE A 110 -30.34 -1.99 -5.39
CA PHE A 110 -30.72 -2.20 -3.99
C PHE A 110 -32.22 -2.50 -3.82
N ALA A 111 -33.09 -1.81 -4.58
CA ALA A 111 -34.52 -2.09 -4.57
C ALA A 111 -34.87 -3.50 -5.10
N LEU A 112 -34.03 -4.07 -5.97
CA LEU A 112 -34.20 -5.41 -6.55
C LEU A 112 -33.57 -6.52 -5.69
N SER A 113 -32.35 -6.31 -5.19
CA SER A 113 -31.55 -7.35 -4.51
C SER A 113 -31.56 -7.26 -2.98
N GLY A 114 -32.07 -6.16 -2.42
CA GLY A 114 -32.02 -5.87 -0.98
C GLY A 114 -30.60 -5.71 -0.46
N PHE A 115 -30.39 -6.06 0.81
CA PHE A 115 -29.10 -5.93 1.51
C PHE A 115 -28.12 -7.09 1.25
N ASN A 116 -28.34 -7.89 0.21
CA ASN A 116 -27.48 -9.03 -0.11
C ASN A 116 -26.15 -8.65 -0.77
N GLN A 117 -26.00 -7.39 -1.19
CA GLN A 117 -24.76 -6.86 -1.74
C GLN A 117 -24.26 -5.72 -0.83
N PRO A 118 -23.04 -5.82 -0.28
CA PRO A 118 -22.48 -4.72 0.50
C PRO A 118 -22.17 -3.53 -0.43
N PRO A 119 -22.16 -2.29 0.09
CA PRO A 119 -21.66 -1.15 -0.66
C PRO A 119 -20.15 -1.26 -0.89
N ASP A 120 -19.64 -0.64 -1.94
CA ASP A 120 -18.20 -0.58 -2.22
C ASP A 120 -17.41 0.01 -1.04
N ALA A 121 -16.13 -0.34 -0.94
CA ALA A 121 -15.23 0.18 0.09
C ALA A 121 -14.98 1.68 -0.10
N THR A 122 -15.14 2.46 0.97
CA THR A 122 -15.02 3.93 0.95
C THR A 122 -14.15 4.47 2.09
N PHE A 123 -13.14 3.69 2.52
CA PHE A 123 -12.33 3.95 3.72
C PHE A 123 -13.13 4.07 5.04
N THR A 124 -14.35 3.55 5.05
CA THR A 124 -15.18 3.41 6.26
C THR A 124 -14.99 2.03 6.89
N LEU A 125 -15.25 1.91 8.19
CA LEU A 125 -15.25 0.62 8.90
C LEU A 125 -16.20 -0.40 8.24
N ARG A 126 -15.72 -1.62 8.03
CA ARG A 126 -16.49 -2.77 7.54
C ARG A 126 -16.14 -4.04 8.32
N LEU A 127 -17.07 -4.99 8.33
CA LEU A 127 -16.86 -6.34 8.84
C LEU A 127 -16.89 -7.32 7.67
N SER A 128 -15.89 -8.20 7.61
CA SER A 128 -15.85 -9.35 6.70
C SER A 128 -15.60 -10.61 7.52
N TYR A 129 -16.17 -11.73 7.11
CA TYR A 129 -16.02 -13.00 7.80
C TYR A 129 -15.83 -14.13 6.78
N GLY A 130 -15.07 -15.14 7.19
CA GLY A 130 -14.74 -16.26 6.33
C GLY A 130 -14.12 -17.41 7.12
N ALA A 131 -14.05 -18.57 6.49
CA ALA A 131 -13.40 -19.74 7.09
C ALA A 131 -11.89 -19.70 6.86
N VAL A 132 -11.12 -20.18 7.84
CA VAL A 132 -9.71 -20.56 7.61
C VAL A 132 -9.70 -21.79 6.71
N LYS A 133 -9.23 -21.63 5.46
CA LYS A 133 -9.40 -22.64 4.41
C LYS A 133 -8.28 -22.55 3.39
N GLY A 134 -7.68 -23.71 3.07
CA GLY A 134 -6.68 -23.83 2.00
C GLY A 134 -7.33 -23.64 0.63
N TYR A 135 -6.55 -23.74 -0.43
CA TYR A 135 -7.04 -23.62 -1.81
C TYR A 135 -6.29 -24.57 -2.74
N GLU A 136 -6.74 -24.67 -3.98
CA GLU A 136 -6.03 -25.44 -5.00
C GLU A 136 -5.39 -24.50 -6.02
N GLU A 137 -4.13 -24.75 -6.33
CA GLU A 137 -3.36 -24.01 -7.34
C GLU A 137 -2.60 -25.00 -8.21
N ASN A 138 -2.84 -24.97 -9.52
CA ASN A 138 -2.20 -25.86 -10.49
C ASN A 138 -2.30 -27.36 -10.12
N GLY A 139 -3.47 -27.79 -9.64
CA GLY A 139 -3.73 -29.17 -9.19
C GLY A 139 -3.10 -29.54 -7.84
N LYS A 140 -2.43 -28.60 -7.17
CA LYS A 140 -1.84 -28.81 -5.83
C LYS A 140 -2.72 -28.19 -4.76
N LYS A 141 -2.96 -28.94 -3.68
CA LYS A 141 -3.63 -28.44 -2.48
C LYS A 141 -2.64 -27.60 -1.68
N ILE A 142 -2.94 -26.32 -1.54
CA ILE A 142 -2.21 -25.38 -0.69
C ILE A 142 -2.86 -25.39 0.70
N PRO A 143 -2.09 -25.68 1.78
CA PRO A 143 -2.62 -25.71 3.14
C PRO A 143 -3.03 -24.32 3.61
N TYR A 144 -3.87 -24.26 4.65
CA TYR A 144 -4.36 -22.99 5.18
C TYR A 144 -3.37 -22.27 6.11
N PHE A 145 -2.25 -22.89 6.48
CA PHE A 145 -1.27 -22.31 7.38
C PHE A 145 0.17 -22.65 6.97
N THR A 146 1.08 -21.78 7.36
CA THR A 146 2.53 -22.00 7.35
C THR A 146 3.04 -22.07 8.79
N THR A 147 4.27 -22.52 8.98
CA THR A 147 4.90 -22.60 10.31
C THR A 147 6.17 -21.77 10.37
N MET A 148 6.64 -21.45 11.58
CA MET A 148 7.94 -20.79 11.77
C MET A 148 9.07 -21.63 11.18
N GLY A 149 9.01 -22.96 11.29
CA GLY A 149 9.94 -23.88 10.63
C GLY A 149 9.95 -23.73 9.11
N GLY A 150 8.77 -23.55 8.50
CA GLY A 150 8.62 -23.32 7.08
C GLY A 150 9.36 -22.07 6.58
N ALA A 151 9.50 -21.02 7.40
CA ALA A 151 10.29 -19.85 7.04
C ALA A 151 11.78 -20.17 6.87
N TYR A 152 12.34 -21.03 7.73
CA TYR A 152 13.74 -21.49 7.61
C TYR A 152 13.93 -22.39 6.39
N GLN A 153 13.00 -23.32 6.16
CA GLN A 153 13.04 -24.18 4.97
C GLN A 153 12.99 -23.34 3.70
N HIS A 154 12.07 -22.37 3.63
CA HIS A 154 11.93 -21.49 2.48
C HIS A 154 13.18 -20.65 2.22
N ALA A 155 13.82 -20.15 3.29
CA ALA A 155 15.09 -19.44 3.18
C ALA A 155 16.22 -20.35 2.65
N GLU A 156 16.29 -21.60 3.12
CA GLU A 156 17.28 -22.59 2.68
C GLU A 156 17.08 -22.97 1.20
N GLU A 157 15.85 -23.22 0.77
CA GLU A 157 15.48 -23.49 -0.63
C GLU A 157 15.90 -22.37 -1.60
N HIS A 158 16.03 -21.14 -1.10
CA HIS A 158 16.47 -19.96 -1.86
C HIS A 158 17.92 -19.54 -1.56
N GLY A 159 18.73 -20.43 -0.97
CA GLY A 159 20.15 -20.16 -0.69
C GLY A 159 20.40 -19.09 0.37
N SER A 160 19.38 -18.72 1.14
CA SER A 160 19.43 -17.71 2.21
C SER A 160 19.98 -16.35 1.76
N GLN A 161 19.66 -15.96 0.52
CA GLN A 161 20.00 -14.66 -0.07
C GLN A 161 18.80 -13.72 -0.11
N PRO A 162 19.01 -12.39 -0.18
CA PRO A 162 17.91 -11.45 -0.40
C PRO A 162 17.04 -11.83 -1.61
N PRO A 163 15.69 -11.76 -1.53
CA PRO A 163 14.89 -11.29 -0.38
C PRO A 163 14.56 -12.37 0.68
N TYR A 164 15.01 -13.61 0.52
CA TYR A 164 14.68 -14.77 1.38
C TYR A 164 15.63 -14.98 2.56
N LYS A 165 16.60 -14.08 2.75
CA LYS A 165 17.53 -14.13 3.87
C LYS A 165 16.82 -13.74 5.17
N LEU A 166 16.68 -14.69 6.08
CA LEU A 166 16.19 -14.41 7.43
C LEU A 166 17.16 -13.49 8.20
N ALA A 167 16.61 -12.64 9.06
CA ALA A 167 17.39 -11.80 9.96
C ALA A 167 18.25 -12.65 10.92
N GLU A 168 19.40 -12.12 11.33
CA GLU A 168 20.33 -12.83 12.21
C GLU A 168 19.69 -13.28 13.54
N SER A 169 18.74 -12.50 14.07
CA SER A 169 17.99 -12.85 15.28
C SER A 169 17.21 -14.17 15.14
N TRP A 170 16.61 -14.42 13.96
CA TRP A 170 15.92 -15.67 13.67
C TRP A 170 16.90 -16.84 13.67
N THR A 171 18.05 -16.69 13.02
CA THR A 171 19.08 -17.74 12.96
C THR A 171 19.61 -18.09 14.35
N LYS A 172 19.92 -17.07 15.17
CA LYS A 172 20.42 -17.26 16.55
C LYS A 172 19.43 -17.97 17.46
N MET A 173 18.13 -17.76 17.23
CA MET A 173 17.08 -18.25 18.14
C MET A 173 16.38 -19.52 17.63
N LYS A 174 16.73 -20.05 16.45
CA LYS A 174 16.09 -21.24 15.84
C LYS A 174 15.92 -22.41 16.80
N SER A 175 16.96 -22.74 17.59
CA SER A 175 16.92 -23.87 18.54
C SER A 175 16.00 -23.65 19.75
N LYS A 176 15.55 -22.41 19.98
CA LYS A 176 14.64 -22.03 21.07
C LYS A 176 13.20 -21.85 20.61
N LEU A 177 12.95 -21.93 19.30
CA LEU A 177 11.61 -21.79 18.73
C LEU A 177 10.89 -23.13 18.68
N THR A 178 9.58 -23.07 18.92
CA THR A 178 8.67 -24.16 18.56
C THR A 178 8.42 -24.09 17.05
N LEU A 179 9.20 -24.83 16.25
CA LEU A 179 9.18 -24.73 14.79
C LEU A 179 7.83 -25.11 14.15
N THR A 180 6.96 -25.83 14.86
CA THR A 180 5.59 -26.15 14.41
C THR A 180 4.58 -25.03 14.68
N THR A 181 4.97 -23.96 15.38
CA THR A 181 4.11 -22.79 15.63
C THR A 181 3.64 -22.21 14.30
N PRO A 182 2.32 -22.02 14.11
CA PRO A 182 1.81 -21.36 12.92
C PRO A 182 2.36 -19.94 12.80
N LEU A 183 2.83 -19.60 11.61
CA LEU A 183 3.38 -18.28 11.31
C LEU A 183 2.33 -17.42 10.60
N ASN A 184 1.86 -17.88 9.44
CA ASN A 184 0.78 -17.23 8.69
C ASN A 184 -0.36 -18.21 8.45
N TYR A 185 -1.56 -17.68 8.18
CA TYR A 185 -2.68 -18.48 7.70
C TYR A 185 -3.49 -17.71 6.65
N VAL A 186 -4.33 -18.45 5.92
CA VAL A 186 -5.24 -17.91 4.90
C VAL A 186 -6.70 -18.17 5.23
N SER A 187 -7.57 -17.25 4.79
CA SER A 187 -9.02 -17.35 4.99
C SER A 187 -9.81 -16.89 3.77
N THR A 188 -11.09 -17.20 3.74
CA THR A 188 -12.04 -16.74 2.71
C THR A 188 -12.64 -15.35 3.01
N ALA A 189 -12.11 -14.60 3.98
CA ALA A 189 -12.58 -13.25 4.25
C ALA A 189 -12.30 -12.35 3.02
N ASP A 190 -13.30 -11.58 2.61
CA ASP A 190 -13.20 -10.57 1.55
C ASP A 190 -12.46 -9.35 2.09
N ILE A 191 -11.33 -9.02 1.47
CA ILE A 191 -10.44 -7.91 1.86
C ILE A 191 -9.98 -7.13 0.63
N ILE A 192 -9.54 -5.90 0.85
CA ILE A 192 -8.87 -5.10 -0.18
C ILE A 192 -7.84 -4.14 0.43
N GLY A 193 -7.19 -3.33 -0.40
CA GLY A 193 -6.31 -2.26 0.05
C GLY A 193 -6.99 -1.39 1.11
N GLY A 194 -6.32 -1.21 2.26
CA GLY A 194 -6.87 -0.58 3.45
C GLY A 194 -7.16 -1.55 4.60
N ASN A 195 -7.25 -2.86 4.34
CA ASN A 195 -7.41 -3.86 5.40
C ASN A 195 -6.10 -4.28 6.10
N SER A 196 -4.92 -3.95 5.57
CA SER A 196 -3.64 -4.26 6.23
C SER A 196 -3.60 -3.68 7.65
N GLY A 197 -3.30 -4.52 8.64
CA GLY A 197 -3.35 -4.18 10.07
C GLY A 197 -4.69 -4.52 10.75
N SER A 198 -5.70 -4.99 10.01
CA SER A 198 -7.00 -5.35 10.62
C SER A 198 -6.85 -6.56 11.56
N PRO A 199 -7.39 -6.51 12.79
CA PRO A 199 -7.40 -7.66 13.69
C PRO A 199 -8.39 -8.71 13.19
N THR A 200 -7.98 -9.98 13.22
CA THR A 200 -8.88 -11.10 13.00
C THR A 200 -9.31 -11.68 14.33
N VAL A 201 -10.62 -11.85 14.50
CA VAL A 201 -11.21 -12.41 15.71
C VAL A 201 -11.89 -13.75 15.44
N ASN A 202 -11.81 -14.67 16.39
CA ASN A 202 -12.54 -15.93 16.32
C ASN A 202 -13.99 -15.79 16.85
N LYS A 203 -14.75 -16.90 16.86
CA LYS A 203 -16.15 -16.92 17.34
C LYS A 203 -16.33 -16.51 18.81
N ARG A 204 -15.27 -16.50 19.62
CA ARG A 204 -15.27 -16.03 21.02
C ARG A 204 -14.85 -14.57 21.16
N GLY A 205 -14.55 -13.87 20.06
CA GLY A 205 -14.06 -12.50 20.08
C GLY A 205 -12.58 -12.36 20.45
N GLU A 206 -11.82 -13.45 20.46
CA GLU A 206 -10.38 -13.42 20.74
C GLU A 206 -9.60 -13.09 19.47
N VAL A 207 -8.56 -12.25 19.58
CA VAL A 207 -7.67 -11.94 18.46
C VAL A 207 -6.83 -13.16 18.12
N VAL A 208 -6.93 -13.63 16.87
CA VAL A 208 -6.21 -14.82 16.37
C VAL A 208 -5.18 -14.50 15.29
N GLY A 209 -5.19 -13.29 14.75
CA GLY A 209 -4.21 -12.86 13.76
C GLY A 209 -4.41 -11.42 13.31
N ILE A 210 -3.58 -11.00 12.37
CA ILE A 210 -3.62 -9.67 11.76
C ILE A 210 -3.52 -9.84 10.25
N ILE A 211 -4.44 -9.22 9.51
CA ILE A 211 -4.41 -9.20 8.05
C ILE A 211 -3.22 -8.36 7.60
N PHE A 212 -2.42 -8.85 6.67
CA PHE A 212 -1.35 -8.06 6.08
C PHE A 212 -1.39 -8.03 4.55
N ASP A 213 -2.01 -9.03 3.91
CA ASP A 213 -2.05 -9.13 2.45
C ASP A 213 -3.21 -10.00 1.95
N GLY A 214 -3.36 -10.10 0.63
CA GLY A 214 -4.13 -11.11 -0.08
C GLY A 214 -3.24 -11.90 -1.04
N ASN A 215 -3.61 -13.13 -1.40
CA ASN A 215 -2.86 -13.84 -2.45
C ASN A 215 -3.12 -13.22 -3.84
N ILE A 216 -2.31 -13.55 -4.84
CA ILE A 216 -2.42 -12.94 -6.18
C ILE A 216 -3.81 -13.11 -6.82
N GLN A 217 -4.51 -14.22 -6.54
CA GLN A 217 -5.87 -14.46 -7.03
C GLN A 217 -6.93 -13.55 -6.38
N SER A 218 -6.63 -12.89 -5.26
CA SER A 218 -7.52 -11.92 -4.62
C SER A 218 -7.50 -10.53 -5.28
N LEU A 219 -6.56 -10.24 -6.20
CA LEU A 219 -6.48 -8.91 -6.85
C LEU A 219 -7.77 -8.53 -7.61
N VAL A 220 -8.53 -9.53 -8.08
CA VAL A 220 -9.80 -9.31 -8.80
C VAL A 220 -10.96 -8.94 -7.87
N TRP A 221 -10.80 -9.05 -6.54
CA TRP A 221 -11.85 -8.71 -5.57
C TRP A 221 -12.21 -7.22 -5.57
N ASN A 222 -11.39 -6.36 -6.19
CA ASN A 222 -11.78 -4.97 -6.47
C ASN A 222 -13.02 -4.86 -7.38
N PHE A 223 -13.32 -5.91 -8.15
CA PHE A 223 -14.44 -5.94 -9.09
C PHE A 223 -15.41 -7.09 -8.80
N PHE A 224 -14.89 -8.25 -8.38
CA PHE A 224 -15.68 -9.45 -8.16
C PHE A 224 -15.07 -10.36 -7.12
N PHE A 225 -15.85 -10.71 -6.10
CA PHE A 225 -15.44 -11.65 -5.06
C PHE A 225 -15.70 -13.11 -5.46
N ASP A 226 -14.71 -13.96 -5.21
CA ASP A 226 -14.79 -15.42 -5.33
C ASP A 226 -13.81 -16.09 -4.37
N ASP A 227 -14.26 -17.17 -3.71
CA ASP A 227 -13.50 -17.87 -2.68
C ASP A 227 -12.92 -19.22 -3.15
N ARG A 228 -12.94 -19.51 -4.46
CA ARG A 228 -12.29 -20.72 -5.00
C ARG A 228 -10.78 -20.70 -4.75
N GLN A 229 -10.12 -19.61 -5.14
CA GLN A 229 -8.66 -19.44 -4.97
C GLN A 229 -8.27 -18.18 -4.17
N GLY A 230 -9.01 -17.09 -4.29
CA GLY A 230 -8.69 -15.85 -3.58
C GLY A 230 -8.70 -16.04 -2.07
N ARG A 231 -7.69 -15.52 -1.37
CA ARG A 231 -7.54 -15.64 0.08
C ARG A 231 -7.00 -14.35 0.69
N ALA A 232 -7.59 -13.95 1.82
CA ALA A 232 -6.95 -13.04 2.75
C ALA A 232 -5.81 -13.76 3.48
N VAL A 233 -4.68 -13.08 3.65
CA VAL A 233 -3.46 -13.57 4.27
C VAL A 233 -3.22 -12.85 5.59
N HIS A 234 -2.96 -13.65 6.63
CA HIS A 234 -2.87 -13.21 8.00
C HIS A 234 -1.55 -13.68 8.60
N VAL A 235 -0.97 -12.88 9.50
CA VAL A 235 -0.01 -13.39 10.47
C VAL A 235 -0.77 -13.95 11.66
N ASP A 236 -0.37 -15.14 12.12
CA ASP A 236 -1.01 -15.83 13.25
C ASP A 236 -0.54 -15.24 14.59
N SER A 237 -1.48 -14.99 15.50
CA SER A 237 -1.19 -14.48 16.85
C SER A 237 -0.18 -15.34 17.62
N ARG A 238 -0.16 -16.66 17.42
CA ARG A 238 0.81 -17.55 18.08
C ARG A 238 2.22 -17.30 17.57
N GLY A 239 2.38 -17.12 16.25
CA GLY A 239 3.65 -16.74 15.64
C GLY A 239 4.14 -15.37 16.10
N ILE A 240 3.23 -14.40 16.30
CA ILE A 240 3.54 -13.10 16.89
C ILE A 240 4.10 -13.27 18.31
N ILE A 241 3.39 -13.99 19.19
CA ILE A 241 3.81 -14.17 20.59
C ILE A 241 5.14 -14.92 20.70
N GLU A 242 5.32 -15.99 19.92
CA GLU A 242 6.57 -16.75 19.89
C GLU A 242 7.74 -15.85 19.41
N SER A 243 7.52 -15.04 18.38
CA SER A 243 8.54 -14.11 17.87
C SER A 243 8.90 -13.02 18.88
N LEU A 244 7.90 -12.40 19.51
CA LEU A 244 8.12 -11.39 20.56
C LEU A 244 8.95 -11.96 21.70
N ARG A 245 8.58 -13.15 22.20
CA ARG A 245 9.25 -13.77 23.36
C ARG A 245 10.64 -14.31 23.02
N LYS A 246 10.80 -14.97 21.88
CA LYS A 246 12.00 -15.75 21.57
C LYS A 246 12.94 -15.06 20.61
N ILE A 247 12.45 -14.30 19.63
CA ILE A 247 13.32 -13.68 18.60
C ILE A 247 13.71 -12.26 19.00
N TYR A 248 12.75 -11.49 19.51
CA TYR A 248 12.93 -10.06 19.75
C TYR A 248 13.17 -9.69 21.21
N GLY A 249 13.05 -10.65 22.15
CA GLY A 249 13.25 -10.39 23.58
C GLY A 249 12.21 -9.46 24.20
N ALA A 250 11.06 -9.28 23.56
CA ALA A 250 9.95 -8.42 23.96
C ALA A 250 8.97 -9.14 24.91
N GLY A 251 9.50 -9.79 25.96
CA GLY A 251 8.71 -10.57 26.91
C GLY A 251 7.65 -9.74 27.64
N ALA A 252 8.00 -8.54 28.11
CA ALA A 252 7.08 -7.65 28.83
C ALA A 252 5.86 -7.26 27.98
N LEU A 253 6.07 -6.94 26.70
CA LEU A 253 4.98 -6.65 25.77
C LEU A 253 4.11 -7.89 25.53
N ALA A 254 4.74 -9.06 25.38
CA ALA A 254 3.99 -10.31 25.22
C ALA A 254 3.19 -10.68 26.49
N ASP A 255 3.63 -10.28 27.68
CA ASP A 255 2.88 -10.45 28.93
C ASP A 255 1.69 -9.50 29.00
N GLU A 256 1.89 -8.21 28.67
CA GLU A 256 0.82 -7.21 28.57
C GLU A 256 -0.29 -7.64 27.59
N LEU A 257 0.09 -8.06 26.38
CA LEU A 257 -0.86 -8.50 25.35
C LEU A 257 -1.66 -9.74 25.76
N MET A 258 -1.05 -10.64 26.54
CA MET A 258 -1.69 -11.87 27.01
C MET A 258 -2.49 -11.67 28.30
N GLY A 259 -2.55 -10.45 28.83
CA GLY A 259 -3.19 -10.15 30.12
C GLY A 259 -2.52 -10.87 31.28
N ALA A 260 -1.26 -11.30 31.12
CA ALA A 260 -0.49 -11.82 32.24
C ALA A 260 -0.26 -10.65 33.19
N LYS A 261 -0.69 -10.80 34.46
CA LYS A 261 -0.31 -9.85 35.49
C LYS A 261 1.21 -9.81 35.50
N THR A 262 1.81 -8.70 35.08
CA THR A 262 3.19 -8.41 35.45
C THR A 262 3.24 -8.62 36.95
N ALA A 263 4.09 -9.55 37.40
CA ALA A 263 4.42 -9.62 38.80
C ALA A 263 4.92 -8.22 39.11
N ALA A 264 4.06 -7.43 39.77
CA ALA A 264 4.36 -6.07 40.15
C ALA A 264 5.76 -6.11 40.75
N ALA A 265 6.60 -5.15 40.38
CA ALA A 265 7.92 -4.98 40.93
C ALA A 265 7.78 -4.84 42.46
N THR A 266 7.76 -5.96 43.17
CA THR A 266 7.91 -6.05 44.61
C THR A 266 9.40 -5.88 44.86
N ALA A 267 9.88 -4.65 44.72
CA ALA A 267 11.23 -4.28 45.09
C ALA A 267 11.34 -2.76 45.36
N LYS A 268 11.17 -2.45 46.65
CA LYS A 268 11.56 -1.24 47.41
C LYS A 268 10.76 0.04 47.23
#